data_AF-K0TDE6-F1
#
_entry.id   AF-K0TDE6-F1
#
_cell.length_a   1.000
_cell.length_b   1.000
_cell.length_c   1.000
_cell.angle_alpha   90.00
_cell.angle_beta   90.00
_cell.angle_gamma   90.00
#
_symmetry.space_group_name_H-M   'P 1'
#
loop_
_entity.id
_entity.type
_entity.pdbx_description
1 polymer ?
#
loop_
_entity_poly.entity_id
_entity_poly.type
_entity_poly.pdbx_seq_one_letter_code
_entity_poly.pdbx_strand_id
1 'polypeptide(L)'
;MNLARFFGLGPAYVFTVEEDVMDEQTGVIIERAWDAKFEISKLGYDNAKLIEEMPRLRPLDFSPLLEPRYDYATQSSIPQHRIDMMGAAYLHYGDMGLVARYVDGEYIGAWRDHDAILDAVAPHVTDEVRTHMERVLNLHVPADFNWEEPAWHKTAFLERGNSAATVVAKERKSLRLIWNGTDKSTAREDAMNDPHITPTEKELECAFGCVYLVFCTWLWNLRISYPDEEISLAFIDISSCFRWPRVCPDLLGAFGFVIVSIYFAANAMVFGGVVSASTWEPFRRAIAALTKGLYDTPGLIHQHASLLNSVEWVPATDFTDFAKATACALNPGVFDNKDVASQPPILSMLMTI
;
A
#
# COMPACT_ATOMS: atom_id res chain seq x y z
N MET A 1 -11.94 3.39 25.55
CA MET A 1 -12.13 4.62 26.33
C MET A 1 -12.05 5.79 25.37
N ASN A 2 -13.08 6.64 25.26
CA ASN A 2 -13.05 7.75 24.31
C ASN A 2 -12.13 8.84 24.88
N LEU A 3 -10.88 8.91 24.39
CA LEU A 3 -9.85 9.85 24.87
C LEU A 3 -10.36 11.30 24.87
N ALA A 4 -11.22 11.65 23.90
CA ALA A 4 -11.86 12.96 23.81
C ALA A 4 -12.69 13.31 25.07
N ARG A 5 -13.32 12.33 25.72
CA ARG A 5 -14.06 12.53 26.97
C ARG A 5 -13.16 12.74 28.18
N PHE A 6 -11.95 12.18 28.18
CA PHE A 6 -11.00 12.28 29.29
C PHE A 6 -10.29 13.64 29.34
N PHE A 7 -10.14 14.32 28.20
CA PHE A 7 -9.56 15.67 28.10
C PHE A 7 -10.60 16.80 28.11
N GLY A 8 -11.75 16.58 28.77
CA GLY A 8 -12.70 17.63 29.15
C GLY A 8 -13.57 18.19 28.03
N LEU A 9 -14.36 17.35 27.36
CA LEU A 9 -15.30 17.77 26.29
C LEU A 9 -16.78 17.86 26.72
N GLY A 10 -17.09 18.13 28.00
CA GLY A 10 -18.47 18.36 28.45
C GLY A 10 -18.56 19.36 29.59
N PRO A 11 -19.70 20.08 29.74
CA PRO A 11 -19.90 20.94 30.90
C PRO A 11 -20.12 20.05 32.13
N ALA A 12 -19.24 20.21 33.12
CA ALA A 12 -19.29 19.59 34.45
C ALA A 12 -19.15 18.05 34.50
N TYR A 13 -17.97 17.53 34.19
CA TYR A 13 -17.41 16.38 34.90
C TYR A 13 -15.95 16.67 35.22
N VAL A 14 -15.68 16.95 36.50
CA VAL A 14 -14.33 17.22 37.01
C VAL A 14 -13.64 15.87 37.15
N PHE A 15 -12.68 15.58 36.28
CA PHE A 15 -11.90 14.34 36.35
C PHE A 15 -10.76 14.42 37.36
N THR A 16 -10.47 15.57 37.96
CA THR A 16 -9.36 15.74 38.91
C THR A 16 -9.88 16.30 40.22
N VAL A 17 -9.67 15.59 41.32
CA VAL A 17 -9.95 16.08 42.68
C VAL A 17 -8.65 16.68 43.21
N GLU A 18 -8.58 18.01 43.34
CA GLU A 18 -7.33 18.70 43.72
C GLU A 18 -6.96 18.52 45.21
N GLU A 19 -7.96 18.30 46.08
CA GLU A 19 -7.80 18.16 47.53
C GLU A 19 -8.75 17.12 48.11
N ASP A 20 -8.38 16.48 49.24
CA ASP A 20 -9.24 15.51 49.92
C ASP A 20 -10.58 16.15 50.32
N VAL A 21 -11.69 15.55 49.88
CA VAL A 21 -13.04 15.94 50.30
C VAL A 21 -13.35 15.24 51.61
N MET A 22 -13.52 16.03 52.67
CA MET A 22 -13.85 15.52 54.00
C MET A 22 -15.33 15.70 54.32
N ASP A 23 -15.88 14.76 55.08
CA ASP A 23 -17.17 14.90 55.73
C ASP A 23 -17.06 15.96 56.83
N GLU A 24 -17.82 17.06 56.70
CA GLU A 24 -17.72 18.21 57.60
C GLU A 24 -18.09 17.90 59.06
N GLN A 25 -18.83 16.81 59.32
CA GLN A 25 -19.30 16.44 60.65
C GLN A 25 -18.37 15.44 61.34
N THR A 26 -17.77 14.53 60.57
CA THR A 26 -16.97 13.42 61.09
C THR A 26 -15.48 13.59 60.85
N GLY A 27 -15.07 14.52 59.97
CA GLY A 27 -13.67 14.72 59.57
C GLY A 27 -13.09 13.57 58.77
N VAL A 28 -13.92 12.63 58.31
CA VAL A 28 -13.50 11.46 57.54
C VAL A 28 -13.36 11.86 56.07
N ILE A 29 -12.27 11.46 55.43
CA ILE A 29 -12.07 11.64 53.99
C ILE A 29 -13.07 10.76 53.23
N ILE A 30 -13.99 11.39 52.50
CA ILE A 30 -15.01 10.70 51.70
C ILE A 30 -14.49 10.46 50.28
N GLU A 31 -13.69 11.39 49.76
CA GLU A 31 -13.05 11.29 48.45
C GLU A 31 -11.62 11.84 48.57
N ARG A 32 -10.63 11.09 48.08
CA ARG A 32 -9.23 11.54 48.15
C ARG A 32 -8.89 12.45 46.98
N ALA A 33 -7.95 13.37 47.21
CA ALA A 33 -7.25 14.08 46.16
C ALA A 33 -6.74 13.08 45.12
N TRP A 34 -7.12 13.29 43.87
CA TRP A 34 -6.89 12.40 42.77
C TRP A 34 -6.59 13.22 41.52
N ASP A 35 -5.32 13.25 41.12
CA ASP A 35 -4.93 13.84 39.85
C ASP A 35 -4.94 12.79 38.75
N ALA A 36 -5.95 12.88 37.88
CA ALA A 36 -6.10 12.02 36.71
C ALA A 36 -4.84 11.96 35.83
N LYS A 37 -4.13 13.08 35.69
CA LYS A 37 -2.88 13.12 34.89
C LYS A 37 -1.79 12.34 35.60
N PHE A 38 -1.61 12.57 36.91
CA PHE A 38 -0.63 11.83 37.69
C PHE A 38 -0.91 10.32 37.65
N GLU A 39 -2.16 9.89 37.85
CA GLU A 39 -2.48 8.46 37.85
C GLU A 39 -2.36 7.82 36.46
N ILE A 40 -2.73 8.52 35.39
CA ILE A 40 -2.48 8.04 34.02
C ILE A 40 -1.00 7.93 33.72
N SER A 41 -0.17 8.89 34.19
CA SER A 41 1.27 8.85 33.96
C SER A 41 1.92 7.59 34.56
N LYS A 42 1.32 7.01 35.62
CA LYS A 42 1.78 5.76 36.22
C LYS A 42 1.44 4.52 35.40
N LEU A 43 0.52 4.61 34.45
CA LEU A 43 0.14 3.49 33.57
C LEU A 43 1.22 3.17 32.52
N GLY A 44 2.23 4.03 32.35
CA GLY A 44 3.39 3.77 31.49
C GLY A 44 3.91 5.02 30.79
N TYR A 45 5.07 4.86 30.14
CA TYR A 45 5.76 5.94 29.43
C TYR A 45 4.88 6.60 28.36
N ASP A 46 4.17 5.82 27.54
CA ASP A 46 3.33 6.36 26.46
C ASP A 46 2.15 7.17 27.02
N ASN A 47 1.56 6.72 28.13
CA ASN A 47 0.49 7.43 28.81
C ASN A 47 0.98 8.75 29.40
N ALA A 48 2.17 8.77 30.01
CA ALA A 48 2.82 10.00 30.46
C ALA A 48 3.08 10.96 29.28
N LYS A 49 3.52 10.44 28.13
CA LYS A 49 3.76 11.25 26.93
C LYS A 49 2.49 11.85 26.34
N LEU A 50 1.37 11.13 26.34
CA LEU A 50 0.10 11.67 25.88
C LEU A 50 -0.35 12.89 26.69
N ILE A 51 -0.07 12.92 28.00
CA ILE A 51 -0.40 14.07 28.86
C ILE A 51 0.38 15.33 28.45
N GLU A 52 1.63 15.17 27.99
CA GLU A 52 2.47 16.27 27.51
C GLU A 52 2.09 16.71 26.09
N GLU A 53 1.92 15.75 25.17
CA GLU A 53 1.77 16.02 23.74
C GLU A 53 0.37 16.51 23.36
N MET A 54 -0.68 15.99 23.99
CA MET A 54 -2.04 16.37 23.61
C MET A 54 -2.34 17.86 23.79
N PRO A 55 -2.01 18.52 24.91
CA PRO A 55 -2.16 19.96 25.05
C PRO A 55 -1.31 20.76 24.06
N ARG A 56 -0.13 20.25 23.67
CA ARG A 56 0.78 20.89 22.72
C ARG A 56 0.25 20.86 21.29
N LEU A 57 -0.30 19.73 20.87
CA LEU A 57 -0.78 19.49 19.50
C LEU A 57 -2.20 20.05 19.28
N ARG A 58 -3.05 20.04 20.31
CA ARG A 58 -4.46 20.48 20.20
C ARG A 58 -4.68 21.88 19.62
N PRO A 59 -3.90 22.93 19.98
CA PRO A 59 -4.10 24.27 19.42
C PRO A 59 -3.38 24.49 18.08
N LEU A 60 -2.64 23.49 17.60
CA LEU A 60 -1.80 23.65 16.41
C LEU A 60 -2.68 23.71 15.15
N ASP A 61 -2.46 24.73 14.33
CA ASP A 61 -3.08 24.83 13.00
C ASP A 61 -2.45 23.81 12.06
N PHE A 62 -3.29 22.93 11.50
CA PHE A 62 -2.90 21.91 10.53
C PHE A 62 -3.43 22.20 9.11
N SER A 63 -4.01 23.37 8.86
CA SER A 63 -4.37 23.84 7.51
C SER A 63 -3.22 23.85 6.49
N PRO A 64 -1.94 24.09 6.87
CA PRO A 64 -0.84 24.00 5.92
C PRO A 64 -0.59 22.60 5.35
N LEU A 65 -1.24 21.55 5.90
CA LEU A 65 -1.19 20.21 5.32
C LEU A 65 -1.86 20.14 3.93
N LEU A 66 -2.79 21.07 3.63
CA LEU A 66 -3.52 21.15 2.36
C LEU A 66 -2.66 21.69 1.21
N GLU A 67 -1.57 22.39 1.55
CA GLU A 67 -0.68 22.96 0.56
C GLU A 67 0.20 21.88 -0.08
N PRO A 68 0.50 22.00 -1.40
CA PRO A 68 1.38 21.06 -2.09
C PRO A 68 2.74 20.93 -1.39
N ARG A 69 3.27 19.71 -1.37
CA ARG A 69 4.58 19.44 -0.79
C ARG A 69 5.69 19.72 -1.80
N TYR A 70 6.22 20.94 -1.75
CA TYR A 70 7.38 21.33 -2.55
C TYR A 70 8.68 20.64 -2.09
N ASP A 71 9.62 20.49 -3.03
CA ASP A 71 11.00 20.01 -2.80
C ASP A 71 11.15 18.64 -2.14
N TYR A 72 10.11 17.80 -2.15
CA TYR A 72 10.09 16.47 -1.51
C TYR A 72 11.31 15.62 -1.89
N ALA A 73 11.70 15.64 -3.17
CA ALA A 73 12.82 14.86 -3.70
C ALA A 73 14.19 15.24 -3.09
N THR A 74 14.32 16.42 -2.49
CA THR A 74 15.57 16.91 -1.91
C THR A 74 15.63 16.76 -0.38
N GLN A 75 14.52 16.32 0.25
CA GLN A 75 14.44 16.19 1.70
C GLN A 75 15.25 14.98 2.19
N SER A 76 16.11 15.19 3.20
CA SER A 76 16.91 14.15 3.84
C SER A 76 16.32 13.64 5.16
N SER A 77 15.26 14.27 5.66
CA SER A 77 14.58 13.90 6.90
C SER A 77 13.09 14.27 6.87
N ILE A 78 12.30 13.63 7.74
CA ILE A 78 10.88 13.95 7.91
C ILE A 78 10.76 15.19 8.80
N PRO A 79 10.17 16.30 8.35
CA PRO A 79 10.09 17.51 9.15
C PRO A 79 9.16 17.35 10.37
N GLN A 80 9.66 17.67 11.56
CA GLN A 80 8.89 17.54 12.82
C GLN A 80 7.58 18.33 12.80
N HIS A 81 7.57 19.55 12.26
CA HIS A 81 6.35 20.35 12.18
C HIS A 81 5.23 19.67 11.38
N ARG A 82 5.56 18.84 10.38
CA ARG A 82 4.55 18.05 9.65
C ARG A 82 4.05 16.86 10.44
N ILE A 83 4.92 16.24 11.24
CA ILE A 83 4.51 15.18 12.19
C ILE A 83 3.52 15.77 13.20
N ASP A 84 3.83 16.95 13.74
CA ASP A 84 2.98 17.65 14.68
C ASP A 84 1.63 18.04 14.06
N MET A 85 1.61 18.58 12.84
CA MET A 85 0.36 18.90 12.14
C MET A 85 -0.49 17.66 11.86
N MET A 86 0.12 16.54 11.43
CA MET A 86 -0.61 15.28 11.24
C MET A 86 -1.16 14.75 12.57
N GLY A 87 -0.39 14.88 13.66
CA GLY A 87 -0.85 14.54 15.01
C GLY A 87 -2.02 15.41 15.46
N ALA A 88 -1.96 16.73 15.22
CA ALA A 88 -3.03 17.66 15.52
C ALA A 88 -4.31 17.33 14.70
N ALA A 89 -4.18 17.04 13.41
CA ALA A 89 -5.28 16.61 12.57
C ALA A 89 -5.91 15.30 13.08
N TYR A 90 -5.09 14.31 13.45
CA TYR A 90 -5.59 13.06 14.02
C TYR A 90 -6.31 13.28 15.36
N LEU A 91 -5.80 14.14 16.24
CA LEU A 91 -6.48 14.50 17.48
C LEU A 91 -7.82 15.21 17.23
N HIS A 92 -7.92 16.00 16.16
CA HIS A 92 -9.14 16.69 15.78
C HIS A 92 -10.21 15.73 15.24
N TYR A 93 -9.84 14.85 14.30
CA TYR A 93 -10.79 13.96 13.63
C TYR A 93 -11.01 12.63 14.36
N GLY A 94 -10.04 12.15 15.13
CA GLY A 94 -10.06 10.86 15.83
C GLY A 94 -9.90 9.64 14.93
N ASP A 95 -9.68 9.83 13.62
CA ASP A 95 -9.65 8.78 12.61
C ASP A 95 -8.70 9.16 11.46
N MET A 96 -7.80 8.25 11.07
CA MET A 96 -6.82 8.53 10.01
C MET A 96 -7.44 8.58 8.60
N GLY A 97 -8.56 7.92 8.36
CA GLY A 97 -9.30 8.01 7.11
C GLY A 97 -9.99 9.36 6.94
N LEU A 98 -10.49 9.96 8.02
CA LEU A 98 -10.97 11.34 8.01
C LEU A 98 -9.83 12.34 7.76
N VAL A 99 -8.68 12.16 8.42
CA VAL A 99 -7.48 12.97 8.16
C VAL A 99 -7.08 12.88 6.69
N ALA A 100 -7.06 11.68 6.11
CA ALA A 100 -6.68 11.46 4.72
C ALA A 100 -7.63 12.13 3.72
N ARG A 101 -8.94 12.10 3.99
CA ARG A 101 -9.94 12.82 3.18
C ARG A 101 -9.80 14.33 3.32
N TYR A 102 -9.41 14.82 4.50
CA TYR A 102 -9.13 16.23 4.72
C TYR A 102 -7.91 16.70 3.91
N VAL A 103 -6.79 15.96 3.96
CA VAL A 103 -5.57 16.35 3.22
C VAL A 103 -5.63 16.06 1.72
N ASP A 104 -6.51 15.15 1.30
CA ASP A 104 -6.87 14.88 -0.10
C ASP A 104 -5.64 14.67 -1.03
N GLY A 105 -5.73 15.05 -2.30
CA GLY A 105 -4.62 15.19 -3.23
C GLY A 105 -3.86 13.88 -3.44
N GLU A 106 -2.57 13.89 -3.10
CA GLU A 106 -1.70 12.72 -3.25
C GLU A 106 -2.14 11.54 -2.38
N TYR A 107 -2.81 11.79 -1.25
CA TYR A 107 -3.12 10.79 -0.25
C TYR A 107 -4.25 9.86 -0.70
N ILE A 108 -5.23 10.39 -1.42
CA ILE A 108 -6.31 9.61 -2.03
C ILE A 108 -6.15 9.46 -3.55
N GLY A 109 -5.11 10.08 -4.12
CA GLY A 109 -4.81 10.03 -5.55
C GLY A 109 -5.82 10.79 -6.41
N ALA A 110 -6.27 11.95 -5.94
CA ALA A 110 -7.25 12.82 -6.61
C ALA A 110 -6.75 13.45 -7.91
N TRP A 111 -5.43 13.40 -8.18
CA TRP A 111 -4.82 13.89 -9.43
C TRP A 111 -5.06 12.96 -10.63
N ARG A 112 -5.68 11.80 -10.43
CA ARG A 112 -5.95 10.81 -11.48
C ARG A 112 -7.26 11.14 -12.18
N ASP A 113 -7.22 11.20 -13.50
CA ASP A 113 -8.42 11.23 -14.33
C ASP A 113 -8.90 9.78 -14.55
N HIS A 114 -9.83 9.33 -13.69
CA HIS A 114 -10.30 7.94 -13.71
C HIS A 114 -10.99 7.61 -15.02
N ASP A 115 -11.83 8.50 -15.53
CA ASP A 115 -12.60 8.29 -16.75
C ASP A 115 -11.67 8.21 -17.95
N ALA A 116 -10.72 9.14 -18.09
CA ALA A 116 -9.75 9.09 -19.18
C ALA A 116 -8.89 7.81 -19.15
N ILE A 117 -8.48 7.35 -17.96
CA ILE A 117 -7.75 6.09 -17.81
C ILE A 117 -8.61 4.91 -18.26
N LEU A 118 -9.86 4.82 -17.79
CA LEU A 118 -10.77 3.72 -18.12
C LEU A 118 -11.17 3.70 -19.59
N ASP A 119 -11.39 4.87 -20.19
CA ASP A 119 -11.71 5.02 -21.61
C ASP A 119 -10.52 4.61 -22.50
N ALA A 120 -9.30 4.96 -22.11
CA ALA A 120 -8.10 4.59 -22.85
C ALA A 120 -7.85 3.08 -22.87
N VAL A 121 -8.17 2.36 -21.78
CA VAL A 121 -7.95 0.91 -21.70
C VAL A 121 -9.12 0.08 -22.23
N ALA A 122 -10.35 0.62 -22.21
CA ALA A 122 -11.57 -0.10 -22.54
C ALA A 122 -11.52 -0.87 -23.88
N PRO A 123 -10.94 -0.36 -24.98
CA PRO A 123 -10.86 -1.10 -26.25
C PRO A 123 -9.95 -2.34 -26.21
N HIS A 124 -9.11 -2.46 -25.18
CA HIS A 124 -8.02 -3.43 -25.13
C HIS A 124 -8.23 -4.52 -24.07
N VAL A 125 -9.02 -4.26 -23.04
CA VAL A 125 -9.20 -5.16 -21.88
C VAL A 125 -10.58 -5.79 -21.85
N THR A 126 -10.73 -6.87 -21.09
CA THR A 126 -12.04 -7.47 -20.82
C THR A 126 -12.85 -6.60 -19.85
N ASP A 127 -14.18 -6.76 -19.86
CA ASP A 127 -15.08 -6.08 -18.91
C ASP A 127 -14.73 -6.39 -17.45
N GLU A 128 -14.28 -7.61 -17.16
CA GLU A 128 -13.79 -8.01 -15.83
C GLU A 128 -12.59 -7.14 -15.41
N VAL A 129 -11.55 -7.05 -16.25
CA VAL A 129 -10.36 -6.23 -15.95
C VAL A 129 -10.75 -4.76 -15.78
N ARG A 130 -11.60 -4.22 -16.67
CA ARG A 130 -12.09 -2.85 -16.57
C ARG A 130 -12.83 -2.59 -15.25
N THR A 131 -13.72 -3.51 -14.85
CA THR A 131 -14.49 -3.43 -13.60
C THR A 131 -13.58 -3.41 -12.38
N HIS A 132 -12.55 -4.26 -12.34
CA HIS A 132 -11.59 -4.24 -11.25
C HIS A 132 -10.72 -2.97 -11.26
N MET A 133 -10.34 -2.44 -12.43
CA MET A 133 -9.64 -1.14 -12.50
C MET A 133 -10.50 -0.01 -11.95
N GLU A 134 -11.77 0.07 -12.35
CA GLU A 134 -12.72 1.09 -11.90
C GLU A 134 -12.90 1.04 -10.38
N ARG A 135 -13.07 -0.17 -9.83
CA ARG A 135 -13.13 -0.38 -8.38
C ARG A 135 -11.89 0.15 -7.67
N VAL A 136 -10.70 -0.22 -8.16
CA VAL A 136 -9.43 0.15 -7.51
C VAL A 136 -9.15 1.65 -7.61
N LEU A 137 -9.47 2.28 -8.74
CA LEU A 137 -9.35 3.73 -8.92
C LEU A 137 -10.27 4.48 -7.95
N ASN A 138 -11.50 3.98 -7.74
CA ASN A 138 -12.48 4.57 -6.84
C ASN A 138 -12.35 4.14 -5.35
N LEU A 139 -11.13 3.78 -4.92
CA LEU A 139 -10.80 3.50 -3.51
C LEU A 139 -11.55 2.33 -2.86
N HIS A 140 -12.17 1.45 -3.66
CA HIS A 140 -12.82 0.23 -3.17
C HIS A 140 -11.81 -0.91 -3.03
N VAL A 141 -10.79 -0.68 -2.20
CA VAL A 141 -9.68 -1.60 -1.96
C VAL A 141 -9.50 -1.81 -0.46
N PRO A 142 -9.55 -3.07 0.03
CA PRO A 142 -9.81 -4.32 -0.70
C PRO A 142 -11.26 -4.41 -1.21
N ALA A 143 -11.55 -5.42 -2.04
CA ALA A 143 -12.89 -5.64 -2.60
C ALA A 143 -13.94 -5.92 -1.51
N ASP A 144 -13.50 -6.62 -0.46
CA ASP A 144 -14.26 -6.91 0.73
C ASP A 144 -13.33 -6.80 1.95
N PHE A 145 -13.86 -6.26 3.04
CA PHE A 145 -13.20 -6.21 4.34
C PHE A 145 -14.25 -6.37 5.43
N ASN A 146 -14.07 -7.37 6.29
CA ASN A 146 -15.00 -7.66 7.37
C ASN A 146 -14.25 -7.62 8.71
N TRP A 147 -14.41 -6.54 9.45
CA TRP A 147 -13.78 -6.38 10.76
C TRP A 147 -14.84 -6.15 11.84
N GLU A 148 -15.15 -7.21 12.57
CA GLU A 148 -15.93 -7.14 13.80
C GLU A 148 -15.02 -7.45 14.99
N GLU A 149 -14.69 -6.44 15.79
CA GLU A 149 -13.81 -6.60 16.95
C GLU A 149 -14.64 -6.86 18.22
N PRO A 150 -14.68 -8.08 18.77
CA PRO A 150 -15.27 -8.31 20.08
C PRO A 150 -14.44 -7.64 21.18
N ALA A 151 -15.07 -7.23 22.28
CA ALA A 151 -14.43 -6.40 23.30
C ALA A 151 -13.12 -6.96 23.89
N TRP A 152 -13.01 -8.29 24.02
CA TRP A 152 -11.79 -8.93 24.51
C TRP A 152 -10.63 -8.81 23.52
N HIS A 153 -10.92 -8.77 22.22
CA HIS A 153 -9.94 -8.68 21.14
C HIS A 153 -9.27 -7.30 21.13
N LYS A 154 -10.06 -6.27 21.45
CA LYS A 154 -9.56 -4.90 21.68
C LYS A 154 -8.51 -4.84 22.80
N THR A 155 -8.74 -5.53 23.91
CA THR A 155 -7.77 -5.58 25.02
C THR A 155 -6.47 -6.23 24.58
N ALA A 156 -6.55 -7.37 23.89
CA ALA A 156 -5.37 -8.05 23.35
C ALA A 156 -4.60 -7.16 22.35
N PHE A 157 -5.30 -6.44 21.48
CA PHE A 157 -4.68 -5.50 20.55
C PHE A 157 -3.98 -4.34 21.27
N LEU A 158 -4.58 -3.78 22.31
CA LEU A 158 -3.96 -2.71 23.11
C LEU A 158 -2.71 -3.19 23.86
N GLU A 159 -2.72 -4.43 24.37
CA GLU A 159 -1.55 -5.03 25.04
C GLU A 159 -0.42 -5.36 24.07
N ARG A 160 -0.77 -5.84 22.86
CA ARG A 160 0.19 -6.16 21.80
C ARG A 160 0.80 -4.90 21.15
N GLY A 161 -0.01 -3.86 20.99
CA GLY A 161 0.34 -2.68 20.21
C GLY A 161 0.15 -2.92 18.71
N ASN A 162 0.78 -2.05 17.90
CA ASN A 162 0.63 -2.10 16.45
C ASN A 162 1.24 -3.39 15.84
N SER A 163 0.71 -3.82 14.70
CA SER A 163 1.19 -4.99 13.96
C SER A 163 2.69 -4.91 13.71
N ALA A 164 3.39 -6.03 13.90
CA ALA A 164 4.82 -6.10 13.65
C ALA A 164 5.13 -5.76 12.17
N ALA A 165 6.22 -5.02 11.97
CA ALA A 165 6.82 -4.83 10.66
C ALA A 165 8.29 -5.24 10.73
N THR A 166 8.75 -5.94 9.70
CA THR A 166 10.15 -6.37 9.59
C THR A 166 10.81 -5.73 8.38
N VAL A 167 12.14 -5.65 8.40
CA VAL A 167 12.92 -5.14 7.29
C VAL A 167 13.73 -6.28 6.69
N VAL A 168 13.48 -6.57 5.42
CA VAL A 168 14.27 -7.54 4.66
C VAL A 168 15.43 -6.78 4.01
N ALA A 169 16.64 -7.11 4.44
CA ALA A 169 17.87 -6.72 3.78
C ALA A 169 18.22 -7.76 2.71
N LYS A 170 18.51 -7.29 1.49
CA LYS A 170 19.08 -8.13 0.44
C LYS A 170 20.42 -7.52 0.03
N GLU A 171 21.40 -8.37 -0.22
CA GLU A 171 22.72 -7.91 -0.65
C GLU A 171 22.60 -6.96 -1.85
N ARG A 172 23.21 -5.78 -1.72
CA ARG A 172 23.26 -4.74 -2.76
C ARG A 172 21.89 -4.21 -3.23
N LYS A 173 20.82 -4.41 -2.46
CA LYS A 173 19.49 -3.85 -2.74
C LYS A 173 19.00 -2.95 -1.60
N SER A 174 18.06 -2.08 -1.92
CA SER A 174 17.36 -1.27 -0.93
C SER A 174 16.62 -2.15 0.09
N LEU A 175 16.58 -1.69 1.33
CA LEU A 175 15.79 -2.30 2.40
C LEU A 175 14.31 -2.33 2.01
N ARG A 176 13.62 -3.44 2.31
CA ARG A 176 12.18 -3.59 2.09
C ARG A 176 11.46 -3.75 3.41
N LEU A 177 10.57 -2.82 3.72
CA LEU A 177 9.65 -2.97 4.84
C LEU A 177 8.57 -3.98 4.46
N ILE A 178 8.37 -4.98 5.31
CA ILE A 178 7.34 -5.99 5.20
C ILE A 178 6.40 -5.82 6.39
N TRP A 179 5.14 -5.54 6.09
CA TRP A 179 4.08 -5.42 7.08
C TRP A 179 3.51 -6.81 7.37
N ASN A 180 3.48 -7.21 8.64
CA ASN A 180 3.01 -8.55 9.02
C ASN A 180 1.49 -8.55 9.24
N GLY A 181 0.73 -8.81 8.18
CA GLY A 181 -0.72 -8.93 8.26
C GLY A 181 -1.24 -10.21 8.91
N THR A 182 -0.35 -11.12 9.32
CA THR A 182 -0.69 -12.39 10.00
C THR A 182 -0.36 -12.38 11.50
N ASP A 183 0.03 -11.22 12.03
CA ASP A 183 0.49 -11.09 13.41
C ASP A 183 -0.65 -11.32 14.41
N LYS A 184 -0.43 -12.24 15.35
CA LYS A 184 -1.38 -12.69 16.37
C LYS A 184 -0.62 -13.06 17.64
N SER A 185 -1.10 -12.62 18.81
CA SER A 185 -0.60 -13.11 20.10
C SER A 185 -1.23 -14.44 20.49
N THR A 186 -2.44 -14.72 20.01
CA THR A 186 -3.17 -15.96 20.32
C THR A 186 -3.94 -16.49 19.10
N ALA A 187 -4.22 -17.80 19.08
CA ALA A 187 -4.97 -18.43 17.99
C ALA A 187 -6.44 -17.99 17.87
N ARG A 188 -6.96 -17.27 18.87
CA ARG A 188 -8.34 -16.76 18.87
C ARG A 188 -8.45 -15.39 18.19
N GLU A 189 -7.32 -14.71 18.01
CA GLU A 189 -7.28 -13.40 17.38
C GLU A 189 -7.47 -13.52 15.88
N ASP A 190 -8.16 -12.53 15.35
CA ASP A 190 -8.24 -12.31 13.91
C ASP A 190 -7.11 -11.38 13.49
N ALA A 191 -6.43 -11.73 12.41
CA ALA A 191 -5.43 -10.90 11.76
C ALA A 191 -5.99 -10.39 10.45
N MET A 192 -5.44 -9.27 9.98
CA MET A 192 -5.93 -8.62 8.77
C MET A 192 -5.87 -9.50 7.52
N ASN A 193 -4.88 -10.40 7.42
CA ASN A 193 -4.76 -11.33 6.30
C ASN A 193 -5.61 -12.61 6.47
N ASP A 194 -6.36 -12.77 7.55
CA ASP A 194 -7.22 -13.93 7.68
C ASP A 194 -8.30 -13.93 6.58
N PRO A 195 -8.61 -15.09 5.97
CA PRO A 195 -9.55 -15.17 4.86
C PRO A 195 -10.96 -14.65 5.18
N HIS A 196 -11.42 -14.76 6.43
CA HIS A 196 -12.73 -14.23 6.82
C HIS A 196 -12.73 -12.73 7.13
N ILE A 197 -11.54 -12.12 7.26
CA ILE A 197 -11.34 -10.69 7.46
C ILE A 197 -11.11 -9.97 6.14
N THR A 198 -10.14 -10.42 5.35
CA THR A 198 -9.84 -9.89 4.01
C THR A 198 -9.94 -11.02 2.98
N PRO A 199 -11.17 -11.39 2.59
CA PRO A 199 -11.41 -12.40 1.56
C PRO A 199 -10.81 -11.98 0.21
N THR A 200 -10.44 -12.98 -0.60
CA THR A 200 -9.82 -12.76 -1.94
C THR A 200 -10.74 -13.18 -3.08
N GLU A 201 -11.94 -13.68 -2.79
CA GLU A 201 -12.91 -14.24 -3.74
C GLU A 201 -13.46 -13.19 -4.70
N LYS A 202 -13.53 -11.92 -4.28
CA LYS A 202 -13.92 -10.78 -5.12
C LYS A 202 -12.72 -9.99 -5.66
N GLU A 203 -11.51 -10.45 -5.40
CA GLU A 203 -10.31 -9.88 -6.02
C GLU A 203 -10.04 -10.55 -7.37
N LEU A 204 -9.33 -9.84 -8.26
CA LEU A 204 -8.97 -10.41 -9.55
C LEU A 204 -7.90 -11.49 -9.34
N GLU A 205 -8.08 -12.65 -9.96
CA GLU A 205 -7.15 -13.76 -9.83
C GLU A 205 -5.72 -13.34 -10.23
N CYS A 206 -4.78 -13.55 -9.32
CA CYS A 206 -3.41 -13.13 -9.51
C CYS A 206 -2.64 -14.12 -10.40
N ALA A 207 -2.36 -13.74 -11.65
CA ALA A 207 -1.81 -14.66 -12.66
C ALA A 207 -0.28 -14.80 -12.66
N PHE A 208 0.45 -14.28 -11.66
CA PHE A 208 1.93 -14.22 -11.68
C PHE A 208 2.61 -15.57 -11.96
N GLY A 209 2.16 -16.65 -11.31
CA GLY A 209 2.74 -17.98 -11.50
C GLY A 209 2.57 -18.50 -12.93
N CYS A 210 1.39 -18.30 -13.51
CA CYS A 210 1.08 -18.73 -14.87
C CYS A 210 1.83 -17.89 -15.91
N VAL A 211 1.94 -16.58 -15.68
CA VAL A 211 2.65 -15.63 -16.56
C VAL A 211 4.12 -16.02 -16.75
N TYR A 212 4.81 -16.46 -15.70
CA TYR A 212 6.20 -16.93 -15.81
C TYR A 212 6.33 -18.14 -16.75
N LEU A 213 5.41 -19.10 -16.66
CA LEU A 213 5.42 -20.28 -17.53
C LEU A 213 5.12 -19.92 -18.98
N VAL A 214 4.20 -18.98 -19.22
CA VAL A 214 3.92 -18.46 -20.56
C VAL A 214 5.15 -17.79 -21.16
N PHE A 215 5.90 -17.02 -20.37
CA PHE A 215 7.17 -16.42 -20.81
C PHE A 215 8.19 -17.47 -21.22
N CYS A 216 8.45 -18.46 -20.35
CA CYS A 216 9.41 -19.52 -20.62
C CYS A 216 9.04 -20.31 -21.89
N THR A 217 7.74 -20.56 -22.09
CA THR A 217 7.22 -21.21 -23.30
C THR A 217 7.47 -20.36 -24.54
N TRP A 218 7.27 -19.05 -24.47
CA TRP A 218 7.57 -18.16 -25.59
C TRP A 218 9.06 -18.06 -25.89
N LEU A 219 9.90 -17.93 -24.86
CA LEU A 219 11.35 -17.92 -25.04
C LEU A 219 11.86 -19.23 -25.68
N TRP A 220 11.26 -20.37 -25.32
CA TRP A 220 11.54 -21.66 -25.96
C TRP A 220 11.18 -21.64 -27.46
N ASN A 221 10.00 -21.11 -27.82
CA ASN A 221 9.59 -20.98 -29.23
C ASN A 221 10.44 -19.97 -30.00
N LEU A 222 10.85 -18.86 -29.39
CA LEU A 222 11.80 -17.93 -30.02
C LEU A 222 13.11 -18.66 -30.32
N ARG A 223 13.62 -19.45 -29.37
CA ARG A 223 14.88 -20.18 -29.56
C ARG A 223 14.79 -21.27 -30.62
N ILE A 224 13.60 -21.85 -30.85
CA ILE A 224 13.37 -22.78 -31.98
C ILE A 224 13.51 -22.05 -33.31
N SER A 225 12.90 -20.87 -33.44
CA SER A 225 12.88 -20.09 -34.68
C SER A 225 14.18 -19.35 -34.95
N TYR A 226 14.88 -18.94 -33.90
CA TYR A 226 16.14 -18.21 -33.94
C TYR A 226 17.23 -18.99 -33.18
N PRO A 227 17.63 -20.18 -33.69
CA PRO A 227 18.51 -21.08 -32.96
C PRO A 227 19.92 -20.50 -32.74
N ASP A 228 20.40 -19.68 -33.68
CA ASP A 228 21.76 -19.16 -33.74
C ASP A 228 21.85 -17.65 -33.47
N GLU A 229 20.73 -16.98 -33.22
CA GLU A 229 20.72 -15.53 -33.01
C GLU A 229 20.73 -15.15 -31.54
N GLU A 230 21.33 -14.01 -31.23
CA GLU A 230 21.19 -13.39 -29.91
C GLU A 230 19.75 -12.87 -29.76
N ILE A 231 19.05 -13.31 -28.71
CA ILE A 231 17.69 -12.86 -28.42
C ILE A 231 17.77 -11.76 -27.37
N SER A 232 17.54 -10.52 -27.79
CA SER A 232 17.40 -9.40 -26.86
C SER A 232 16.01 -9.36 -26.26
N LEU A 233 15.94 -9.22 -24.93
CA LEU A 233 14.69 -9.15 -24.19
C LEU A 233 14.59 -7.80 -23.50
N ALA A 234 13.48 -7.10 -23.73
CA ALA A 234 13.15 -5.88 -23.02
C ALA A 234 12.21 -6.20 -21.85
N PHE A 235 12.58 -5.78 -20.65
CA PHE A 235 11.75 -5.91 -19.45
C PHE A 235 11.40 -4.52 -18.92
N ILE A 236 10.16 -4.38 -18.44
CA ILE A 236 9.71 -3.19 -17.74
C ILE A 236 9.45 -3.59 -16.30
N ASP A 237 10.20 -2.99 -15.38
CA ASP A 237 9.95 -3.08 -13.94
C ASP A 237 9.33 -1.77 -13.44
N ILE A 238 8.09 -1.85 -12.98
CA ILE A 238 7.37 -0.69 -12.45
C ILE A 238 7.69 -0.58 -10.97
N SER A 239 8.66 0.30 -10.67
CA SER A 239 9.08 0.60 -9.30
C SER A 239 7.89 1.04 -8.44
N SER A 240 7.76 0.41 -7.27
CA SER A 240 6.71 0.73 -6.29
C SER A 240 5.28 0.68 -6.82
N CYS A 241 4.97 -0.21 -7.77
CA CYS A 241 3.64 -0.33 -8.39
C CYS A 241 2.47 -0.48 -7.41
N PHE A 242 2.67 -1.15 -6.27
CA PHE A 242 1.67 -1.28 -5.20
C PHE A 242 1.27 0.06 -4.56
N ARG A 243 2.07 1.11 -4.76
CA ARG A 243 1.72 2.47 -4.34
C ARG A 243 0.71 3.14 -5.25
N TRP A 244 0.52 2.64 -6.47
CA TRP A 244 -0.39 3.26 -7.43
C TRP A 244 -1.86 3.04 -7.06
N PRO A 245 -2.30 1.80 -6.77
CA PRO A 245 -3.57 1.59 -6.06
C PRO A 245 -3.55 2.28 -4.70
N ARG A 246 -4.62 3.01 -4.39
CA ARG A 246 -4.84 3.56 -3.05
C ARG A 246 -5.80 2.65 -2.31
N VAL A 247 -5.52 2.41 -1.03
CA VAL A 247 -6.46 1.69 -0.16
C VAL A 247 -7.64 2.58 0.20
N CYS A 248 -8.74 1.98 0.60
CA CYS A 248 -9.86 2.70 1.20
C CYS A 248 -9.34 3.59 2.35
N PRO A 249 -9.68 4.90 2.39
CA PRO A 249 -9.21 5.82 3.42
C PRO A 249 -9.45 5.31 4.85
N ASP A 250 -10.55 4.58 5.08
CA ASP A 250 -10.91 4.06 6.41
C ASP A 250 -9.95 2.97 6.91
N LEU A 251 -9.11 2.41 6.03
CA LEU A 251 -8.13 1.38 6.37
C LEU A 251 -6.71 1.92 6.54
N LEU A 252 -6.47 3.22 6.35
CA LEU A 252 -5.13 3.81 6.48
C LEU A 252 -4.55 3.62 7.86
N GLY A 253 -5.40 3.71 8.88
CA GLY A 253 -5.06 3.42 10.27
C GLY A 253 -4.65 1.96 10.48
N ALA A 254 -5.37 1.03 9.84
CA ALA A 254 -5.17 -0.40 10.02
C ALA A 254 -3.89 -0.92 9.33
N PHE A 255 -3.59 -0.42 8.13
CA PHE A 255 -2.35 -0.78 7.41
C PHE A 255 -1.11 -0.01 7.90
N GLY A 256 -1.28 0.92 8.84
CA GLY A 256 -0.18 1.71 9.35
C GLY A 256 0.80 0.90 10.20
N PHE A 257 2.03 1.39 10.30
CA PHE A 257 3.11 0.74 11.05
C PHE A 257 3.95 1.78 11.79
N VAL A 258 4.63 1.36 12.84
CA VAL A 258 5.54 2.24 13.60
C VAL A 258 6.97 1.92 13.21
N ILE A 259 7.75 2.95 12.88
CA ILE A 259 9.22 2.85 12.77
C ILE A 259 9.81 3.83 13.78
N VAL A 260 10.63 3.28 14.70
CA VAL A 260 11.18 4.02 15.83
C VAL A 260 10.05 4.61 16.68
N SER A 261 9.75 5.89 16.55
CA SER A 261 8.73 6.62 17.32
C SER A 261 7.74 7.37 16.44
N ILE A 262 7.71 7.06 15.13
CA ILE A 262 6.82 7.70 14.16
C ILE A 262 5.86 6.65 13.63
N TYR A 263 4.57 6.96 13.71
CA TYR A 263 3.52 6.18 13.08
C TYR A 263 3.36 6.61 11.62
N PHE A 264 3.44 5.63 10.71
CA PHE A 264 3.25 5.81 9.27
C PHE A 264 1.91 5.21 8.87
N ALA A 265 0.96 6.06 8.51
CA ALA A 265 -0.30 5.63 7.91
C ALA A 265 -0.07 5.23 6.45
N ALA A 266 -0.48 4.02 6.08
CA ALA A 266 -0.29 3.51 4.72
C ALA A 266 -1.53 3.81 3.86
N ASN A 267 -1.39 4.71 2.90
CA ASN A 267 -2.45 5.08 1.97
C ASN A 267 -2.49 4.24 0.68
N ALA A 268 -1.60 3.26 0.57
CA ALA A 268 -1.53 2.34 -0.54
C ALA A 268 -1.19 0.93 -0.05
N MET A 269 -1.20 -0.03 -0.96
CA MET A 269 -0.97 -1.43 -0.62
C MET A 269 0.43 -1.65 -0.04
N VAL A 270 0.51 -2.42 1.04
CA VAL A 270 1.75 -2.76 1.74
C VAL A 270 2.30 -4.10 1.28
N PHE A 271 3.62 -4.29 1.34
CA PHE A 271 4.20 -5.62 1.22
C PHE A 271 3.78 -6.47 2.42
N GLY A 272 3.29 -7.68 2.15
CA GLY A 272 2.76 -8.58 3.18
C GLY A 272 1.24 -8.52 3.36
N GLY A 273 0.52 -7.65 2.65
CA GLY A 273 -0.95 -7.70 2.56
C GLY A 273 -1.43 -8.77 1.58
N VAL A 274 -2.47 -9.53 1.96
CA VAL A 274 -2.98 -10.68 1.18
C VAL A 274 -3.55 -10.28 -0.19
N VAL A 275 -4.12 -9.08 -0.31
CA VAL A 275 -4.70 -8.55 -1.56
C VAL A 275 -3.80 -7.57 -2.33
N SER A 276 -2.57 -7.33 -1.88
CA SER A 276 -1.68 -6.33 -2.49
C SER A 276 -1.36 -6.65 -3.96
N ALA A 277 -1.13 -7.93 -4.25
CA ALA A 277 -0.83 -8.41 -5.60
C ALA A 277 -2.06 -8.39 -6.52
N SER A 278 -3.20 -8.87 -6.04
CA SER A 278 -4.45 -8.91 -6.82
C SER A 278 -5.02 -7.53 -7.10
N THR A 279 -4.79 -6.56 -6.21
CA THR A 279 -5.16 -5.15 -6.44
C THR A 279 -4.38 -4.52 -7.59
N TRP A 280 -3.11 -4.92 -7.79
CA TRP A 280 -2.28 -4.44 -8.89
C TRP A 280 -2.54 -5.18 -10.22
N GLU A 281 -2.96 -6.44 -10.14
CA GLU A 281 -3.25 -7.31 -11.27
C GLU A 281 -4.07 -6.68 -12.42
N PRO A 282 -5.18 -5.94 -12.18
CA PRO A 282 -5.93 -5.32 -13.27
C PRO A 282 -5.09 -4.32 -14.08
N PHE A 283 -4.25 -3.51 -13.43
CA PHE A 283 -3.34 -2.58 -14.13
C PHE A 283 -2.27 -3.34 -14.90
N ARG A 284 -1.73 -4.40 -14.32
CA ARG A 284 -0.77 -5.29 -14.98
C ARG A 284 -1.35 -5.87 -16.27
N ARG A 285 -2.59 -6.39 -16.21
CA ARG A 285 -3.31 -6.94 -17.38
C ARG A 285 -3.60 -5.86 -18.42
N ALA A 286 -3.99 -4.66 -17.99
CA ALA A 286 -4.21 -3.53 -18.89
C ALA A 286 -2.94 -3.08 -19.62
N ILE A 287 -1.80 -3.00 -18.93
CA ILE A 287 -0.50 -2.68 -19.55
C ILE A 287 -0.13 -3.73 -20.60
N ALA A 288 -0.30 -5.02 -20.29
CA ALA A 288 -0.05 -6.09 -21.24
C ALA A 288 -0.96 -6.00 -22.47
N ALA A 289 -2.25 -5.73 -22.26
CA ALA A 289 -3.24 -5.59 -23.32
C ALA A 289 -2.97 -4.37 -24.22
N LEU A 290 -2.67 -3.21 -23.61
CA LEU A 290 -2.29 -1.99 -24.33
C LEU A 290 -1.05 -2.21 -25.17
N THR A 291 -0.01 -2.81 -24.60
CA THR A 291 1.23 -3.06 -25.33
C THR A 291 0.98 -3.95 -26.54
N LYS A 292 0.06 -4.93 -26.45
CA LYS A 292 -0.29 -5.82 -27.56
C LYS A 292 -1.11 -5.10 -28.62
N GLY A 293 -2.13 -4.35 -28.18
CA GLY A 293 -3.02 -3.61 -29.06
C GLY A 293 -2.33 -2.45 -29.77
N LEU A 294 -1.30 -1.86 -29.16
CA LEU A 294 -0.59 -0.71 -29.70
C LEU A 294 0.70 -1.09 -30.45
N TYR A 295 1.13 -2.36 -30.41
CA TYR A 295 2.42 -2.82 -30.92
C TYR A 295 2.72 -2.35 -32.36
N ASP A 296 1.77 -2.53 -33.27
CA ASP A 296 1.91 -2.17 -34.69
C ASP A 296 1.36 -0.77 -35.04
N THR A 297 1.11 0.08 -34.04
CA THR A 297 0.52 1.41 -34.27
C THR A 297 1.50 2.32 -35.00
N PRO A 298 1.17 2.81 -36.21
CA PRO A 298 2.06 3.68 -36.97
C PRO A 298 2.35 4.97 -36.22
N GLY A 299 3.62 5.40 -36.25
CA GLY A 299 4.04 6.67 -35.64
C GLY A 299 4.33 6.61 -34.14
N LEU A 300 4.00 5.52 -33.44
CA LEU A 300 4.24 5.38 -32.00
C LEU A 300 5.73 5.48 -31.65
N ILE A 301 6.61 4.89 -32.48
CA ILE A 301 8.07 4.99 -32.35
C ILE A 301 8.53 6.46 -32.43
N HIS A 302 8.01 7.22 -33.39
CA HIS A 302 8.37 8.63 -33.55
C HIS A 302 7.83 9.49 -32.40
N GLN A 303 6.60 9.23 -31.97
CA GLN A 303 5.94 9.94 -30.88
C GLN A 303 6.70 9.75 -29.55
N HIS A 304 7.22 8.55 -29.30
CA HIS A 304 7.89 8.20 -28.04
C HIS A 304 9.41 8.04 -28.19
N ALA A 305 10.01 8.62 -29.24
CA ALA A 305 11.44 8.48 -29.53
C ALA A 305 12.33 8.92 -28.35
N SER A 306 11.93 9.94 -27.60
CA SER A 306 12.67 10.39 -26.40
C SER A 306 12.74 9.32 -25.32
N LEU A 307 11.67 8.54 -25.12
CA LEU A 307 11.64 7.43 -24.17
C LEU A 307 12.47 6.25 -24.68
N LEU A 308 12.37 5.93 -25.98
CA LEU A 308 13.17 4.86 -26.58
C LEU A 308 14.68 5.15 -26.53
N ASN A 309 15.07 6.42 -26.69
CA ASN A 309 16.46 6.85 -26.57
C ASN A 309 17.02 6.75 -25.13
N SER A 310 16.15 6.58 -24.13
CA SER A 310 16.57 6.35 -22.73
C SER A 310 16.78 4.87 -22.39
N VAL A 311 16.44 3.95 -23.31
CA VAL A 311 16.63 2.52 -23.09
C VAL A 311 18.11 2.19 -23.20
N GLU A 312 18.66 1.64 -22.12
CA GLU A 312 20.02 1.12 -22.08
C GLU A 312 20.03 -0.33 -22.58
N TRP A 313 20.76 -0.57 -23.67
CA TRP A 313 20.96 -1.90 -24.21
C TRP A 313 22.24 -2.50 -23.67
N VAL A 314 22.19 -3.77 -23.27
CA VAL A 314 23.41 -4.55 -23.02
C VAL A 314 24.17 -4.66 -24.35
N PRO A 315 25.47 -4.35 -24.41
CA PRO A 315 26.24 -4.49 -25.65
C PRO A 315 26.18 -5.93 -26.15
N ALA A 316 26.01 -6.08 -27.47
CA ALA A 316 26.11 -7.39 -28.11
C ALA A 316 27.50 -8.01 -27.80
N THR A 317 27.51 -9.30 -27.55
CA THR A 317 28.73 -10.05 -27.28
C THR A 317 29.09 -10.92 -28.49
N ASP A 318 30.37 -11.26 -28.66
CA ASP A 318 30.79 -12.21 -29.71
C ASP A 318 30.40 -13.67 -29.38
N PHE A 319 29.46 -13.87 -28.45
CA PHE A 319 29.03 -15.19 -28.01
C PHE A 319 28.11 -15.81 -29.06
N THR A 320 28.49 -16.99 -29.57
CA THR A 320 27.76 -17.70 -30.62
C THR A 320 27.21 -19.06 -30.18
N ASP A 321 27.57 -19.53 -28.98
CA ASP A 321 27.25 -20.88 -28.50
C ASP A 321 25.90 -20.91 -27.75
N PHE A 322 24.81 -20.60 -28.45
CA PHE A 322 23.48 -20.56 -27.86
C PHE A 322 22.89 -21.95 -27.58
N ALA A 323 22.20 -22.08 -26.44
CA ALA A 323 21.41 -23.27 -26.12
C ALA A 323 20.31 -23.48 -27.19
N LYS A 324 20.23 -24.68 -27.76
CA LYS A 324 19.24 -25.01 -28.78
C LYS A 324 17.94 -25.52 -28.16
N ALA A 325 16.82 -25.18 -28.79
CA ALA A 325 15.51 -25.68 -28.42
C ALA A 325 14.96 -26.60 -29.51
N THR A 326 14.27 -27.67 -29.11
CA THR A 326 13.70 -28.66 -30.03
C THR A 326 12.22 -28.40 -30.20
N ALA A 327 11.79 -28.33 -31.46
CA ALA A 327 10.38 -28.19 -31.80
C ALA A 327 9.58 -29.44 -31.43
N CYS A 328 8.32 -29.24 -31.03
CA CYS A 328 7.36 -30.32 -30.84
C CYS A 328 5.96 -29.84 -31.25
N ALA A 329 4.96 -30.73 -31.19
CA ALA A 329 3.60 -30.40 -31.57
C ALA A 329 2.98 -29.24 -30.76
N LEU A 330 3.44 -29.01 -29.53
CA LEU A 330 2.99 -27.90 -28.68
C LEU A 330 3.83 -26.63 -28.84
N ASN A 331 5.07 -26.75 -29.33
CA ASN A 331 6.02 -25.65 -29.45
C ASN A 331 6.71 -25.73 -30.82
N PRO A 332 6.05 -25.23 -31.89
CA PRO A 332 6.58 -25.32 -33.25
C PRO A 332 7.60 -24.22 -33.60
N GLY A 333 7.74 -23.19 -32.76
CA GLY A 333 8.44 -21.94 -33.09
C GLY A 333 7.49 -20.74 -33.16
N VAL A 334 8.01 -19.54 -33.42
CA VAL A 334 7.21 -18.30 -33.44
C VAL A 334 6.65 -17.93 -34.81
N PHE A 335 7.14 -18.48 -35.92
CA PHE A 335 6.59 -18.19 -37.24
C PHE A 335 5.33 -19.02 -37.50
N ASP A 336 4.24 -18.37 -37.91
CA ASP A 336 3.09 -19.08 -38.46
C ASP A 336 3.35 -19.50 -39.93
N ASN A 337 2.44 -20.29 -40.51
CA ASN A 337 2.51 -20.72 -41.93
C ASN A 337 2.46 -19.56 -42.95
N LYS A 338 2.51 -18.29 -42.53
CA LYS A 338 2.54 -17.09 -43.37
C LYS A 338 3.80 -16.24 -43.15
N ASP A 339 4.84 -16.79 -42.51
CA ASP A 339 6.10 -16.11 -42.18
C ASP A 339 5.92 -14.86 -41.28
N VAL A 340 4.78 -14.74 -40.59
CA VAL A 340 4.56 -13.67 -39.62
C VAL A 340 4.95 -14.19 -38.25
N ALA A 341 5.89 -13.51 -37.59
CA ALA A 341 6.25 -13.83 -36.21
C ALA A 341 5.05 -13.60 -35.29
N SER A 342 4.73 -14.59 -34.47
CA SER A 342 3.77 -14.44 -33.38
C SER A 342 4.22 -13.34 -32.43
N GLN A 343 3.28 -12.45 -32.11
CA GLN A 343 3.55 -11.34 -31.18
C GLN A 343 4.05 -11.88 -29.84
N PRO A 344 5.01 -11.20 -29.18
CA PRO A 344 5.45 -11.57 -27.85
C PRO A 344 4.25 -11.62 -26.90
N PRO A 345 4.17 -12.60 -25.97
CA PRO A 345 3.34 -12.42 -24.80
C PRO A 345 3.96 -11.26 -24.04
N ILE A 346 3.25 -10.13 -23.98
CA ILE A 346 3.69 -9.02 -23.14
C ILE A 346 3.41 -9.41 -21.71
N LEU A 347 4.50 -9.65 -20.99
CA LEU A 347 4.48 -10.06 -19.61
C LEU A 347 5.19 -8.97 -18.83
N SER A 348 4.43 -8.05 -18.26
CA SER A 348 4.94 -7.26 -17.15
C SER A 348 5.07 -8.20 -15.96
N MET A 349 6.20 -8.90 -15.87
CA MET A 349 6.56 -9.63 -14.67
C MET A 349 6.95 -8.62 -13.61
N LEU A 350 6.20 -8.57 -12.51
CA LEU A 350 6.82 -8.18 -11.25
C LEU A 350 7.78 -9.32 -10.87
N MET A 351 9.05 -9.20 -11.23
CA MET A 351 10.10 -9.90 -10.47
C MET A 351 10.46 -9.06 -9.26
N THR A 352 9.51 -8.92 -8.33
CA THR A 352 9.89 -8.60 -6.95
C THR A 352 10.02 -9.90 -6.19
N ILE A 353 11.20 -10.54 -6.29
CA ILE A 353 11.64 -11.44 -5.21
C ILE A 353 12.14 -10.55 -4.10
#